data_AF-A0A383EH75-F1
#
_entry.id   AF-A0A383EH75-F1
#
_cell.length_a   1.000
_cell.length_b   1.000
_cell.length_c   1.000
_cell.angle_alpha   90.00
_cell.angle_beta   90.00
_cell.angle_gamma   90.00
#
_symmetry.space_group_name_H-M   'P 1'
#
loop_
_entity.id
_entity.type
_entity.pdbx_description
1 polymer ?
#
loop_
_entity_poly.entity_id
_entity_poly.type
_entity_poly.pdbx_seq_one_letter_code
_entity_poly.pdbx_strand_id
1 'polypeptide(L)' 'MRVNRQHIIKACGFCWLQDGMRHTYASNHLAHYENPNKTAHELGHRDTNMLYRHYRELVSNAAASEYWNILP' A
#
# COMPACT_ATOMS: atom_id res chain seq x y z
N MET A 1 -4.08 19.29 16.65
CA MET A 1 -3.55 18.31 17.63
C MET A 1 -2.47 17.48 16.97
N ARG A 2 -1.20 17.63 17.35
CA ARG A 2 -0.16 16.65 16.99
C ARG A 2 -0.22 15.55 18.04
N VAL A 3 -0.96 14.49 17.75
CA VAL A 3 -0.95 13.28 18.57
C VAL A 3 0.50 12.77 18.57
N ASN A 4 1.08 12.55 19.75
CA ASN A 4 2.48 12.15 19.88
C ASN A 4 2.63 10.70 19.40
N ARG A 5 2.77 10.52 18.08
CA ARG A 5 2.81 9.23 17.37
C ARG A 5 3.76 8.23 18.02
N GLN A 6 4.91 8.69 18.54
CA GLN A 6 5.89 7.83 19.21
C GLN A 6 5.32 7.15 20.46
N HIS A 7 4.48 7.85 21.21
CA HIS A 7 3.90 7.31 22.44
C HIS A 7 2.88 6.20 22.13
N ILE A 8 2.07 6.39 21.08
CA ILE A 8 1.09 5.40 20.61
C ILE A 8 1.81 4.16 20.05
N ILE A 9 2.81 4.34 19.21
CA ILE A 9 3.61 3.25 18.64
C ILE A 9 4.26 2.41 19.76
N LYS A 10 4.86 3.09 20.75
CA LYS A 10 5.48 2.42 21.89
C LYS A 10 4.46 1.64 22.72
N ALA A 11 3.26 2.19 22.93
CA ALA A 11 2.19 1.53 23.67
C ALA A 11 1.63 0.30 22.93
N CYS A 12 1.52 0.36 21.60
CA CYS A 12 1.01 -0.75 20.80
C CYS A 12 2.03 -1.89 20.57
N GLY A 13 3.31 -1.68 20.92
CA GLY A 13 4.33 -2.74 20.84
C GLY A 13 4.75 -3.15 19.43
N PHE A 14 4.38 -2.40 18.38
CA PHE A 14 4.77 -2.68 17.00
C PHE A 14 5.42 -1.48 16.33
N CYS A 15 6.32 -1.72 15.37
CA CYS A 15 6.97 -0.65 14.61
C CYS A 15 6.03 -0.13 13.52
N TRP A 16 5.66 1.14 13.58
CA TRP A 16 4.85 1.76 12.54
C TRP A 16 5.69 2.14 11.32
N LEU A 17 5.41 1.50 10.20
CA LEU A 17 5.93 1.91 8.90
C LEU A 17 5.08 3.04 8.34
N GLN A 18 5.69 4.22 8.18
CA GLN A 18 4.98 5.48 7.89
C GLN A 18 4.15 5.43 6.60
N ASP A 19 4.61 4.69 5.59
CA ASP A 19 3.93 4.51 4.31
C ASP A 19 3.45 3.07 4.07
N GLY A 20 3.49 2.22 5.11
CA GLY A 20 3.22 0.78 4.96
C GLY A 20 1.87 0.48 4.34
N MET A 21 0.81 1.15 4.80
CA MET A 21 -0.54 0.97 4.25
C MET A 21 -0.65 1.41 2.78
N ARG A 22 0.01 2.50 2.40
CA ARG A 22 0.02 2.98 1.00
C ARG A 22 0.76 1.98 0.12
N HIS A 23 1.89 1.45 0.59
CA HIS A 23 2.64 0.41 -0.12
C HIS A 23 1.81 -0.87 -0.27
N THR A 24 1.14 -1.33 0.80
CA THR A 24 0.26 -2.50 0.76
C THR A 24 -0.85 -2.31 -0.26
N TYR A 25 -1.56 -1.19 -0.23
CA TYR A 25 -2.61 -0.88 -1.21
C TYR A 25 -2.06 -0.85 -2.65
N ALA A 26 -0.98 -0.11 -2.89
CA ALA A 26 -0.42 0.07 -4.23
C ALA A 26 0.00 -1.26 -4.87
N SER A 27 0.70 -2.11 -4.11
CA SER A 27 1.15 -3.42 -4.60
C SER A 27 -0.01 -4.38 -4.87
N ASN A 28 -1.01 -4.46 -3.98
CA ASN A 28 -2.18 -5.34 -4.18
C ASN A 28 -3.09 -4.82 -5.30
N HIS A 29 -3.30 -3.51 -5.40
CA HIS A 29 -4.09 -2.92 -6.48
C HIS A 29 -3.42 -3.14 -7.85
N LEU A 30 -2.11 -2.93 -7.94
CA LEU A 30 -1.35 -3.15 -9.18
C LEU A 30 -1.39 -4.63 -9.60
N ALA A 31 -1.22 -5.56 -8.66
CA ALA A 31 -1.24 -6.99 -8.93
C ALA A 31 -2.63 -7.53 -9.28
N HIS A 32 -3.71 -6.95 -8.72
CA HIS A 32 -5.07 -7.39 -8.98
C HIS A 32 -5.66 -6.83 -10.27
N TYR A 33 -5.46 -5.53 -10.54
CA TYR A 33 -6.07 -4.85 -11.68
C TYR A 33 -5.14 -4.72 -12.88
N GLU A 34 -3.85 -5.02 -12.72
CA GLU A 34 -2.82 -4.97 -13.76
C GLU A 34 -2.79 -3.67 -14.57
N ASN A 35 -3.26 -2.57 -13.96
CA ASN A 35 -3.39 -1.26 -14.59
C ASN A 35 -2.57 -0.22 -13.81
N PRO A 36 -1.31 0.02 -14.23
CA PRO A 36 -0.41 0.97 -13.58
C PRO A 36 -0.96 2.40 -13.63
N ASN A 37 -1.56 2.83 -14.73
CA ASN A 37 -2.09 4.20 -14.88
C ASN A 37 -3.23 4.46 -13.89
N LYS A 38 -4.17 3.52 -13.79
CA LYS A 38 -5.25 3.61 -12.80
C LYS A 38 -4.69 3.65 -11.39
N THR A 39 -3.75 2.76 -11.08
CA THR A 39 -3.11 2.71 -9.75
C THR A 39 -2.39 4.03 -9.42
N ALA A 40 -1.70 4.64 -10.39
CA ALA A 40 -1.04 5.93 -10.19
C ALA A 40 -2.04 7.04 -9.90
N HIS A 41 -3.15 7.06 -10.64
CA HIS A 41 -4.21 8.03 -10.45
C HIS A 41 -4.84 7.93 -9.04
N GLU A 42 -5.17 6.72 -8.58
CA GLU A 42 -5.72 6.49 -7.22
C GLU A 42 -4.72 6.88 -6.11
N LEU A 43 -3.43 6.72 -6.36
CA LEU A 43 -2.37 7.14 -5.44
C LEU A 43 -2.06 8.65 -5.49
N GLY A 44 -2.69 9.40 -6.41
CA GLY A 44 -2.41 10.83 -6.61
C GLY A 44 -1.07 11.12 -7.28
N HIS A 45 -0.49 10.15 -8.00
CA HIS A 45 0.74 10.31 -8.75
C HIS A 45 0.47 10.81 -10.17
N ARG A 46 1.38 11.66 -10.69
CA ARG A 46 1.31 12.20 -12.06
C ARG A 46 1.87 11.25 -13.11
N ASP A 47 2.72 10.30 -12.70
CA ASP A 47 3.34 9.32 -13.58
C ASP A 47 3.36 7.92 -12.93
N THR A 48 3.66 6.91 -13.75
CA THR A 48 3.77 5.51 -13.31
C THR A 48 5.20 5.12 -12.95
N ASN A 49 6.16 6.05 -12.98
CA ASN A 49 7.57 5.73 -12.76
C ASN A 49 7.81 5.22 -11.33
N MET A 50 7.15 5.84 -10.36
CA MET A 50 7.14 5.37 -8.97
C MET A 50 6.58 3.94 -8.84
N LEU A 51 5.60 3.57 -9.66
CA LEU A 51 4.99 2.24 -9.59
C LEU A 51 5.90 1.13 -10.08
N TYR A 52 6.57 1.36 -11.20
CA TYR A 52 7.52 0.40 -11.72
C TYR A 52 8.77 0.26 -10.85
N ARG A 53 9.16 1.33 -10.15
CA ARG A 53 10.33 1.34 -9.27
C ARG A 53 10.08 0.70 -7.90
N HIS A 54 8.88 0.82 -7.35
CA HIS A 54 8.60 0.45 -5.96
C HIS A 54 7.54 -0.63 -5.76
N TYR A 55 6.72 -0.94 -6.78
CA TYR A 55 5.57 -1.86 -6.63
C TYR A 55 5.57 -3.02 -7.62
N ARG A 56 6.41 -2.98 -8.66
CA ARG A 56 6.64 -4.12 -9.56
C ARG A 56 7.37 -5.21 -8.75
N GLU A 57 6.83 -6.43 -8.72
CA GLU A 57 7.41 -7.67 -8.12
C GLU A 57 7.04 -8.05 -6.68
N LEU A 58 6.21 -7.30 -5.94
CA LEU A 58 6.01 -7.59 -4.50
C LEU A 58 4.84 -8.53 -4.15
N VAL A 59 3.84 -8.69 -5.00
CA VAL A 59 2.60 -9.40 -4.65
C VAL A 59 2.07 -10.22 -5.84
N SER A 60 1.71 -11.48 -5.59
CA SER A 60 1.07 -12.35 -6.59
C SER A 60 -0.40 -11.96 -6.78
N ASN A 61 -0.97 -12.22 -7.97
CA ASN A 61 -2.39 -11.96 -8.21
C ASN A 61 -3.30 -12.69 -7.19
N ALA A 62 -2.93 -13.90 -6.78
CA ALA A 62 -3.62 -14.65 -5.73
C ALA A 62 -3.63 -13.94 -4.38
N ALA A 63 -2.47 -13.50 -3.90
CA ALA A 63 -2.37 -12.74 -2.64
C ALA A 63 -3.12 -11.40 -2.71
N ALA A 64 -3.10 -10.76 -3.88
CA ALA A 64 -3.88 -9.54 -4.11
C ALA A 64 -5.39 -9.81 -4.05
N SER A 65 -5.85 -10.91 -4.62
CA SER A 65 -7.25 -11.34 -4.52
C SER A 65 -7.66 -11.61 -3.06
N GLU A 66 -6.81 -12.29 -2.28
CA GLU A 66 -7.04 -12.50 -0.84
C GLU A 66 -7.16 -11.19 -0.08
N TYR A 67 -6.28 -10.22 -0.36
CA TYR A 67 -6.34 -8.88 0.24
C TYR A 67 -7.68 -8.18 -0.01
N TRP A 68 -8.23 -8.31 -1.22
CA TRP A 68 -9.52 -7.72 -1.58
C TRP A 68 -10.74 -8.49 -1.04
N ASN A 69 -10.54 -9.71 -0.55
CA ASN A 69 -11.58 -10.54 0.08
C ASN A 69 -11.63 -10.41 1.61
N ILE A 70 -10.87 -9.48 2.21
CA ILE A 70 -10.95 -9.20 3.65
C ILE A 70 -12.34 -8.63 3.97
N LEU A 71 -13.12 -9.34 4.79
CA LEU A 71 -14.46 -8.96 5.23
C LEU A 71 -14.49 -8.59 6.73
N PRO A 72 -15.47 -7.78 7.17
CA PRO A 72 -15.67 -7.44 8.59
C PRO A 72 -15.97 -8.64 9.48
#